data_AF-A0A429XA51-F1
#
_entry.id   AF-A0A429XA51-F1
#
_cell.length_a   1.000
_cell.length_b   1.000
_cell.length_c   1.000
_cell.angle_alpha   90.00
_cell.angle_beta   90.00
_cell.angle_gamma   90.00
#
_symmetry.space_group_name_H-M   'P 1'
#
loop_
_entity.id
_entity.type
_entity.pdbx_description
1 polymer ?
#
loop_
_entity_poly.entity_id
_entity_poly.type
_entity_poly.pdbx_seq_one_letter_code
_entity_poly.pdbx_strand_id
1 'polypeptide(L)' 'MNNSEMIAKVSEKSGVNTEDCQKVLDAFEEVLANELSSSKDIGSAFNKVYNVLGFLKNKSR' A
#
# COMPACT_ATOMS: atom_id res chain seq x y z
N MET A 1 4.90 11.28 7.53
CA MET A 1 5.48 11.23 6.18
C MET A 1 4.43 11.83 5.26
N ASN A 2 4.77 12.86 4.49
CA ASN A 2 3.87 13.38 3.46
C ASN A 2 3.91 12.45 2.22
N ASN A 3 2.93 12.55 1.33
CA ASN A 3 2.86 11.66 0.14
C ASN A 3 4.12 11.77 -0.72
N SER A 4 4.65 12.98 -0.92
CA SER A 4 5.86 13.21 -1.70
C SER A 4 7.10 12.49 -1.15
N GLU A 5 7.31 12.50 0.17
CA GLU A 5 8.39 11.77 0.85
C GLU A 5 8.21 10.26 0.71
N MET A 6 6.97 9.77 0.79
CA MET A 6 6.67 8.35 0.61
C MET A 6 7.02 7.88 -0.80
N ILE A 7 6.56 8.62 -1.81
CA ILE A 7 6.80 8.31 -3.23
C ILE A 7 8.29 8.32 -3.54
N ALA A 8 9.02 9.33 -3.08
CA ALA A 8 10.47 9.40 -3.27
C ALA A 8 11.17 8.18 -2.67
N LYS A 9 10.76 7.77 -1.47
CA LYS A 9 11.35 6.62 -0.76
C LYS A 9 11.00 5.27 -1.39
N VAL A 10 9.78 5.13 -1.92
CA VAL A 10 9.35 3.92 -2.65
C VAL A 10 10.08 3.84 -3.99
N SER A 11 10.20 4.95 -4.71
CA SER A 11 10.97 5.05 -5.96
C SER A 11 12.43 4.68 -5.75
N GLU A 12 13.09 5.29 -4.77
CA GLU A 12 14.48 4.98 -4.39
C GLU A 12 14.68 3.48 -4.10
N LYS A 13 13.76 2.87 -3.34
CA LYS A 13 13.88 1.46 -2.93
C LYS A 13 13.55 0.46 -4.01
N SER A 14 12.65 0.80 -4.92
CA SER A 14 12.15 -0.12 -5.95
C SER A 14 12.88 0.03 -7.29
N GLY A 15 13.57 1.15 -7.52
CA GLY A 15 14.13 1.50 -8.82
C GLY A 15 13.06 1.88 -9.86
N VAL A 16 11.79 1.98 -9.45
CA VAL A 16 10.68 2.43 -10.29
C VAL A 16 10.66 3.96 -10.30
N ASN A 17 10.31 4.57 -11.44
CA ASN A 17 10.22 6.02 -11.51
C ASN A 17 9.10 6.57 -10.60
N THR A 18 9.24 7.82 -10.19
CA THR A 18 8.32 8.47 -9.24
C THR A 18 6.89 8.58 -9.76
N GLU A 19 6.68 8.74 -11.08
CA GLU A 19 5.35 8.87 -11.68
C GLU A 19 4.57 7.55 -11.60
N ASP A 20 5.23 6.43 -11.82
CA ASP A 20 4.63 5.11 -11.72
C ASP A 20 4.42 4.71 -10.26
N CYS A 21 5.33 5.10 -9.35
CA CYS A 21 5.10 4.97 -7.91
C CYS A 21 3.86 5.75 -7.45
N GLN A 22 3.67 6.98 -7.94
CA GLN A 22 2.47 7.78 -7.64
C GLN A 22 1.20 7.06 -8.10
N LYS A 23 1.15 6.60 -9.37
CA LYS A 23 -0.02 5.89 -9.91
C LYS A 23 -0.40 4.66 -9.10
N VAL A 24 0.60 3.87 -8.69
CA VAL A 24 0.38 2.66 -7.89
C VAL A 24 -0.12 3.00 -6.50
N LEU A 25 0.45 4.03 -5.86
CA LEU A 25 0.03 4.45 -4.53
C LEU A 25 -1.38 5.03 -4.54
N ASP A 26 -1.75 5.83 -5.54
CA ASP A 26 -3.11 6.36 -5.70
C ASP A 26 -4.13 5.22 -5.87
N ALA A 27 -3.84 4.26 -6.75
CA ALA A 27 -4.69 3.10 -6.96
C ALA A 27 -4.81 2.24 -5.68
N PHE A 28 -3.72 2.12 -4.92
CA PHE A 28 -3.74 1.39 -3.64
C PHE A 28 -4.59 2.10 -2.60
N GLU A 29 -4.49 3.43 -2.48
CA GLU A 29 -5.32 4.24 -1.59
C GLU A 29 -6.81 4.11 -1.94
N GLU A 30 -7.16 4.14 -3.23
CA GLU A 30 -8.55 3.97 -3.68
C GLU A 30 -9.09 2.58 -3.32
N VAL A 31 -8.34 1.52 -3.60
CA VAL A 31 -8.72 0.15 -3.23
C VAL A 31 -8.88 0.01 -1.72
N LEU A 32 -7.96 0.57 -0.95
CA LEU A 32 -7.99 0.53 0.51
C LEU A 32 -9.21 1.30 1.06
N ALA A 33 -9.50 2.48 0.52
CA ALA A 33 -10.67 3.28 0.91
C ALA A 33 -11.97 2.55 0.61
N ASN A 34 -12.07 1.92 -0.56
CA ASN A 34 -13.23 1.11 -0.95
C ASN A 34 -13.42 -0.09 0.00
N GLU A 35 -12.37 -0.83 0.32
CA GLU A 35 -12.43 -1.96 1.26
C GLU A 35 -12.74 -1.52 2.70
N LEU A 36 -12.21 -0.38 3.14
CA LEU A 36 -12.52 0.16 4.46
C LEU A 36 -13.98 0.60 4.54
N SER A 37 -14.50 1.25 3.49
CA SER A 37 -15.91 1.70 3.42
C SER A 37 -16.91 0.54 3.33
N SER A 38 -16.49 -0.59 2.74
CA SER A 38 -17.32 -1.81 2.63
C SER A 38 -17.26 -2.68 3.89
N SER A 39 -16.24 -2.51 4.74
CA SER A 39 -16.06 -3.28 5.97
C SER A 39 -16.81 -2.66 7.16
N LYS A 40 -17.70 -3.44 7.79
CA LYS A 40 -18.42 -3.03 9.02
C LYS A 40 -17.50 -2.80 10.23
N ASP A 41 -16.26 -3.28 10.17
CA ASP A 41 -15.28 -3.22 11.24
C ASP A 41 -13.88 -3.01 10.66
N ILE A 42 -13.39 -1.77 10.77
CA ILE A 42 -12.11 -1.28 10.25
C ILE A 42 -10.93 -2.16 10.69
N GLY A 43 -11.01 -2.75 11.90
CA GLY A 43 -9.98 -3.64 12.42
C GLY A 43 -9.81 -4.94 11.63
N SER A 44 -10.91 -5.46 11.06
CA SER A 44 -10.88 -6.69 10.26
C SER A 44 -10.25 -6.48 8.87
N ALA A 45 -10.48 -5.31 8.26
CA ALA A 45 -9.89 -4.93 6.98
C ALA A 45 -8.37 -4.69 7.10
N PHE A 46 -7.93 -3.98 8.14
CA PHE A 46 -6.50 -3.80 8.42
C PHE A 46 -5.78 -5.13 8.66
N ASN A 47 -6.40 -6.08 9.37
CA ASN A 47 -5.83 -7.41 9.57
C ASN A 47 -5.68 -8.19 8.25
N LYS A 48 -6.63 -8.08 7.32
CA LYS A 48 -6.52 -8.69 5.99
C LYS A 48 -5.36 -8.10 5.19
N VAL A 49 -5.25 -6.77 5.15
CA VAL A 49 -4.15 -6.09 4.44
C VAL A 49 -2.80 -6.46 5.05
N TYR A 50 -2.69 -6.48 6.38
CA TYR A 50 -1.47 -6.86 7.08
C TYR A 50 -1.08 -8.32 6.83
N ASN A 51 -2.06 -9.24 6.77
CA ASN A 51 -1.80 -10.63 6.38
C ASN A 51 -1.27 -10.73 4.96
N VAL A 52 -1.85 -10.03 3.98
CA VAL A 52 -1.37 -10.01 2.60
C VAL A 52 0.06 -9.46 2.51
N LEU A 53 0.36 -8.36 3.22
CA LEU A 53 1.71 -7.82 3.31
C LEU A 53 2.68 -8.78 4.02
N GLY A 54 2.21 -9.51 5.03
CA GLY A 54 2.96 -10.55 5.73
C GLY A 54 3.34 -11.71 4.82
N PHE A 55 2.42 -12.15 3.96
CA PHE A 55 2.69 -13.18 2.94
C PHE A 55 3.73 -12.71 1.91
N LEU A 56 3.64 -11.46 1.46
CA LEU A 56 4.63 -10.88 0.54
C LEU A 56 6.02 -10.77 1.20
N LYS A 57 6.06 -10.36 2.47
CA LYS A 57 7.30 -10.26 3.26
C LYS A 57 7.94 -11.63 3.53
N ASN A 58 7.16 -12.70 3.68
CA ASN A 58 7.69 -14.04 3.95
C ASN A 58 8.18 -14.77 2.68
N LYS A 59 7.92 -14.21 1.49
CA LYS A 59 8.37 -14.78 0.20
C LYS A 59 9.79 -14.38 -0.20
N SER A 60 10.41 -13.40 0.48
CA SER A 60 11.80 -12.98 0.21
C SER A 60 12.85 -13.66 1.12
N ARG A 61 12.51 -14.78 1.76
CA ARG A 61 13.43 -15.56 2.59
C ARG A 61 13.75 -16.90 1.95
#